data_AF-A0AAX2H0E1-F1
#
_entry.id   AF-A0AAX2H0E1-F1
#
_cell.length_a   1.000
_cell.length_b   1.000
_cell.length_c   1.000
_cell.angle_alpha   90.00
_cell.angle_beta   90.00
_cell.angle_gamma   90.00
#
_symmetry.space_group_name_H-M   'P 1'
#
loop_
_entity.id
_entity.type
_entity.pdbx_description
1 polymer ?
#
loop_
_entity_poly.entity_id
_entity_poly.type
_entity_poly.pdbx_seq_one_letter_code
_entity_poly.pdbx_strand_id
1 'polypeptide(L)'
;MKNIFKLSLTLLTVSVFISCKEDDSGINDTPEPNMPPTQPVEWVLDFEDNSNDTELNKEHWAIYDNAGDPDPEHMRRVEAVQVKDGILNCVIDKHPTEANRFMTGGVAHRKNYLYGKFEFKVRMDNDPKSGTGGVCLTWPESET
;
A
#
# COMPACT_ATOMS: atom_id res chain seq x y z
N MET A 1 -31.45 -23.12 -17.91
CA MET A 1 -31.44 -22.03 -16.90
C MET A 1 -30.25 -21.14 -17.19
N LYS A 2 -30.48 -19.88 -17.59
CA LYS A 2 -29.41 -18.90 -17.89
C LYS A 2 -29.11 -18.14 -16.60
N ASN A 3 -27.95 -18.40 -15.99
CA ASN A 3 -27.48 -17.62 -14.85
C ASN A 3 -26.90 -16.30 -15.36
N ILE A 4 -27.64 -15.22 -15.12
CA ILE A 4 -27.19 -13.85 -15.38
C ILE A 4 -26.31 -13.46 -14.19
N PHE A 5 -24.99 -13.50 -14.37
CA PHE A 5 -24.06 -12.88 -13.43
C PHE A 5 -24.21 -11.36 -13.53
N LYS A 6 -24.76 -10.74 -12.50
CA LYS A 6 -24.72 -9.29 -12.34
C LYS A 6 -23.31 -8.90 -11.86
N LEU A 7 -22.48 -8.45 -12.80
CA LEU A 7 -21.22 -7.80 -12.50
C LEU A 7 -21.54 -6.34 -12.10
N SER A 8 -21.50 -6.06 -10.80
CA SER A 8 -21.61 -4.69 -10.29
C SER A 8 -20.22 -4.07 -10.32
N LEU A 9 -19.97 -3.24 -11.34
CA LEU A 9 -18.75 -2.45 -11.45
C LEU A 9 -18.90 -1.18 -10.61
N THR A 10 -18.41 -1.21 -9.37
CA THR A 10 -18.29 0.00 -8.54
C THR A 10 -16.91 0.60 -8.79
N LEU A 11 -16.89 1.62 -9.64
CA LEU A 11 -15.76 2.51 -9.88
C LEU A 11 -15.45 3.24 -8.56
N LEU A 12 -14.24 3.10 -8.04
CA LEU A 12 -13.78 3.92 -6.92
C LEU A 12 -12.31 4.28 -7.16
N THR A 13 -12.08 5.57 -7.31
CA THR A 13 -10.81 6.27 -7.52
C THR A 13 -9.97 6.30 -6.24
N VAL A 14 -8.65 6.33 -6.39
CA VAL A 14 -7.67 6.54 -5.31
C VAL A 14 -7.40 8.04 -5.19
N SER A 15 -7.31 8.57 -3.97
CA SER A 15 -6.88 9.97 -3.77
C SER A 15 -5.99 10.15 -2.54
N VAL A 16 -4.79 10.68 -2.75
CA VAL A 16 -3.81 11.03 -1.69
C VAL A 16 -3.93 12.49 -1.34
N PHE A 17 -3.90 12.84 -0.04
CA PHE A 17 -4.00 14.23 0.40
C PHE A 17 -3.04 14.52 1.58
N ILE A 18 -2.47 15.71 1.79
CA ILE A 18 -1.51 16.00 2.92
C ILE A 18 -2.01 17.06 3.92
N SER A 19 -1.87 16.82 5.26
CA SER A 19 -2.16 17.78 6.35
C SER A 19 -1.09 17.74 7.45
N CYS A 20 -0.67 18.89 7.97
CA CYS A 20 0.30 19.05 9.08
C CYS A 20 -0.37 18.91 10.47
N LYS A 21 0.42 18.45 11.48
CA LYS A 21 0.02 18.08 12.87
C LYS A 21 0.04 19.24 13.87
N GLU A 22 -0.63 19.05 15.01
CA GLU A 22 -0.28 19.68 16.30
C GLU A 22 -0.10 18.61 17.40
N ASP A 23 0.89 18.86 18.28
CA ASP A 23 1.32 18.02 19.40
C ASP A 23 0.51 18.35 20.68
N ASP A 24 0.14 17.33 21.43
CA ASP A 24 -0.63 17.44 22.68
C ASP A 24 0.26 17.17 23.90
N SER A 25 0.54 18.21 24.70
CA SER A 25 1.01 18.05 26.08
C SER A 25 0.44 19.16 26.95
N GLY A 26 -0.59 18.81 27.73
CA GLY A 26 -1.35 19.77 28.54
C GLY A 26 -0.58 20.43 29.68
N ILE A 27 -1.06 21.61 30.10
CA ILE A 27 -1.18 22.12 31.47
C ILE A 27 -2.14 23.32 31.48
N ASN A 28 -3.10 23.24 32.41
CA ASN A 28 -4.02 24.21 33.05
C ASN A 28 -4.13 25.69 32.62
N ASP A 29 -5.39 26.13 32.58
CA ASP A 29 -5.95 27.47 32.88
C ASP A 29 -5.19 28.69 32.35
N THR A 30 -5.38 29.00 31.07
CA THR A 30 -5.02 30.29 30.44
C THR A 30 -6.20 30.70 29.55
N PRO A 31 -6.53 32.01 29.39
CA PRO A 31 -7.76 32.42 28.71
C PRO A 31 -7.81 31.80 27.33
N GLU A 32 -8.96 31.25 26.93
CA GLU A 32 -9.16 30.55 25.67
C GLU A 32 -8.44 31.33 24.55
N PRO A 33 -7.31 30.82 24.02
CA PRO A 33 -6.61 31.52 22.97
C PRO A 33 -7.62 31.63 21.83
N ASN A 34 -7.79 32.84 21.32
CA ASN A 34 -8.70 33.16 20.24
C ASN A 34 -8.28 32.30 19.03
N MET A 35 -8.78 31.06 18.97
CA MET A 35 -8.38 30.09 17.95
C MET A 35 -8.84 30.69 16.63
N PRO A 36 -7.92 30.98 15.69
CA PRO A 36 -8.34 31.41 14.38
C PRO A 36 -9.30 30.34 13.84
N PRO A 37 -10.39 30.74 13.15
CA PRO A 37 -11.34 29.78 12.61
C PRO A 37 -10.55 28.74 11.81
N THR A 38 -10.70 27.47 12.20
CA THR A 38 -10.02 26.35 11.57
C THR A 38 -10.43 26.35 10.11
N GLN A 39 -9.58 26.91 9.25
CA GLN A 39 -9.80 26.91 7.81
C GLN A 39 -9.94 25.44 7.41
N PRO A 40 -11.00 25.05 6.67
CA PRO A 40 -11.10 23.68 6.19
C PRO A 40 -9.84 23.35 5.40
N VAL A 41 -9.17 22.26 5.78
CA VAL A 41 -7.99 21.79 5.07
C VAL A 41 -8.41 21.38 3.66
N GLU A 42 -7.89 22.09 2.67
CA GLU A 42 -8.04 21.71 1.27
C GLU A 42 -7.03 20.60 0.96
N TRP A 43 -7.58 19.49 0.51
CA TRP A 43 -6.86 18.26 0.25
C TRP A 43 -6.64 18.17 -1.28
N VAL A 44 -5.38 18.16 -1.73
CA VAL A 44 -4.99 18.06 -3.17
C VAL A 44 -4.44 16.67 -3.49
N LEU A 45 -4.93 16.07 -4.58
CA LEU A 45 -4.46 14.78 -5.08
C LEU A 45 -2.99 14.85 -5.50
N ASP A 46 -2.11 14.15 -4.79
CA ASP A 46 -0.69 14.08 -5.14
C ASP A 46 -0.35 12.89 -6.05
N PHE A 47 -0.94 11.72 -5.79
CA PHE A 47 -0.66 10.50 -6.55
C PHE A 47 -1.86 9.56 -6.58
N GLU A 48 -2.03 8.86 -7.71
CA GLU A 48 -3.03 7.82 -7.93
C GLU A 48 -2.44 6.72 -8.81
N ASP A 49 -2.66 5.45 -8.44
CA ASP A 49 -2.39 4.31 -9.32
C ASP A 49 -3.58 3.35 -9.30
N ASN A 50 -4.23 3.23 -10.45
CA ASN A 50 -5.37 2.33 -10.67
C ASN A 50 -4.95 1.01 -11.34
N SER A 51 -3.66 0.78 -11.56
CA SER A 51 -3.09 -0.44 -12.14
C SER A 51 -3.70 -0.81 -13.51
N ASN A 52 -4.04 0.22 -14.31
CA ASN A 52 -4.69 0.07 -15.62
C ASN A 52 -3.72 -0.34 -16.74
N ASP A 53 -2.42 -0.15 -16.52
CA ASP A 53 -1.37 -0.56 -17.46
C ASP A 53 -1.17 -2.08 -17.46
N THR A 54 -0.34 -2.57 -18.39
CA THR A 54 -0.01 -4.01 -18.47
C THR A 54 1.19 -4.41 -17.63
N GLU A 55 1.87 -3.43 -17.03
CA GLU A 55 3.04 -3.63 -16.19
C GLU A 55 3.04 -2.63 -15.03
N LEU A 56 3.85 -2.90 -14.00
CA LEU A 56 4.01 -1.99 -12.88
C LEU A 56 4.63 -0.67 -13.35
N ASN A 57 4.06 0.46 -12.94
CA ASN A 57 4.69 1.76 -13.15
C ASN A 57 5.95 1.89 -12.26
N LYS A 58 7.11 1.57 -12.83
CA LYS A 58 8.40 1.59 -12.13
C LYS A 58 8.95 3.00 -11.88
N GLU A 59 8.34 4.05 -12.43
CA GLU A 59 8.66 5.44 -12.10
C GLU A 59 8.20 5.80 -10.69
N HIS A 60 7.08 5.23 -10.24
CA HIS A 60 6.51 5.50 -8.91
C HIS A 60 6.70 4.34 -7.93
N TRP A 61 6.83 3.10 -8.42
CA TRP A 61 7.01 1.93 -7.57
C TRP A 61 8.39 1.31 -7.72
N ALA A 62 8.98 0.94 -6.58
CA ALA A 62 10.13 0.07 -6.49
C ALA A 62 9.65 -1.34 -6.12
N ILE A 63 10.20 -2.36 -6.77
CA ILE A 63 9.92 -3.76 -6.43
C ILE A 63 10.97 -4.19 -5.40
N TYR A 64 10.53 -4.87 -4.34
CA TYR A 64 11.45 -5.53 -3.43
C TYR A 64 12.05 -6.77 -4.10
N ASP A 65 13.38 -6.84 -4.12
CA ASP A 65 14.14 -7.96 -4.67
C ASP A 65 15.24 -8.36 -3.68
N ASN A 66 14.86 -9.16 -2.70
CA ASN A 66 15.70 -9.56 -1.56
C ASN A 66 15.56 -11.06 -1.30
N ALA A 67 15.76 -11.87 -2.34
CA ALA A 67 15.72 -13.33 -2.24
C ALA A 67 16.73 -13.92 -1.24
N GLY A 68 17.82 -13.20 -0.96
CA GLY A 68 18.86 -13.63 -0.02
C GLY A 68 18.64 -13.19 1.43
N ASP A 69 17.48 -12.61 1.79
CA ASP A 69 17.21 -12.17 3.16
C ASP A 69 17.30 -13.34 4.15
N PRO A 70 18.03 -13.22 5.27
CA PRO A 70 18.10 -14.30 6.26
C PRO A 70 16.74 -14.59 6.91
N ASP A 71 15.83 -13.62 6.92
CA ASP A 71 14.46 -13.78 7.41
C ASP A 71 13.53 -14.25 6.27
N PRO A 72 13.00 -15.49 6.33
CA PRO A 72 12.04 -16.01 5.34
C PRO A 72 10.83 -15.10 5.13
N GLU A 73 10.37 -14.37 6.15
CA GLU A 73 9.18 -13.51 6.05
C GLU A 73 9.45 -12.25 5.22
N HIS A 74 10.72 -11.90 5.03
CA HIS A 74 11.13 -10.73 4.29
C HIS A 74 11.51 -11.00 2.84
N MET A 75 11.63 -12.27 2.44
CA MET A 75 12.03 -12.66 1.09
C MET A 75 11.01 -12.25 0.02
N ARG A 76 11.38 -11.27 -0.82
CA ARG A 76 10.61 -10.85 -2.00
C ARG A 76 11.36 -11.09 -3.31
N ARG A 77 10.60 -11.25 -4.39
CA ARG A 77 11.15 -11.40 -5.74
C ARG A 77 10.32 -10.67 -6.79
N VAL A 78 11.00 -10.27 -7.85
CA VAL A 78 10.39 -9.50 -8.95
C VAL A 78 9.31 -10.29 -9.69
N GLU A 79 9.50 -11.58 -9.93
CA GLU A 79 8.54 -12.40 -10.69
C GLU A 79 7.20 -12.62 -9.98
N ALA A 80 7.15 -12.32 -8.68
CA ALA A 80 5.94 -12.41 -7.86
C ALA A 80 5.12 -11.10 -7.85
N VAL A 81 5.48 -10.10 -8.66
CA VAL A 81 4.72 -8.86 -8.86
C VAL A 81 4.12 -8.84 -10.27
N GLN A 82 2.80 -8.68 -10.36
CA GLN A 82 2.07 -8.72 -11.64
C GLN A 82 1.02 -7.62 -11.69
N VAL A 83 0.94 -6.88 -12.79
CA VAL A 83 -0.23 -6.04 -13.09
C VAL A 83 -1.10 -6.77 -14.09
N LYS A 84 -2.34 -7.06 -13.72
CA LYS A 84 -3.26 -7.83 -14.56
C LYS A 84 -4.70 -7.46 -14.26
N ASP A 85 -5.49 -7.24 -15.32
CA ASP A 85 -6.92 -6.97 -15.25
C ASP A 85 -7.29 -5.79 -14.31
N GLY A 86 -6.46 -4.73 -14.29
CA GLY A 86 -6.67 -3.57 -13.43
C GLY A 86 -6.24 -3.78 -11.97
N ILE A 87 -5.41 -4.79 -11.69
CA ILE A 87 -5.01 -5.16 -10.33
C ILE A 87 -3.49 -5.32 -10.27
N LEU A 88 -2.86 -4.63 -9.33
CA LEU A 88 -1.51 -4.96 -8.85
C LEU A 88 -1.58 -6.17 -7.91
N ASN A 89 -1.00 -7.28 -8.33
CA ASN A 89 -0.96 -8.54 -7.62
C ASN A 89 0.44 -8.77 -7.04
N CYS A 90 0.50 -9.05 -5.75
CA CYS A 90 1.66 -9.68 -5.11
C CYS A 90 1.30 -11.13 -4.85
N VAL A 91 1.86 -12.05 -5.64
CA VAL A 91 1.52 -13.48 -5.60
C VAL A 91 2.50 -14.27 -4.76
N ILE A 92 2.10 -15.47 -4.35
CA ILE A 92 2.99 -16.47 -3.76
C ILE A 92 3.69 -17.21 -4.90
N ASP A 93 5.01 -17.25 -4.85
CA ASP A 93 5.83 -18.03 -5.77
C ASP A 93 6.77 -18.97 -5.01
N LYS A 94 7.32 -19.97 -5.68
CA LYS A 94 8.31 -20.89 -5.08
C LYS A 94 9.64 -20.16 -4.91
N HIS A 95 10.37 -20.52 -3.85
CA HIS A 95 11.77 -20.11 -3.75
C HIS A 95 12.57 -20.77 -4.89
N PRO A 96 13.46 -20.03 -5.58
CA PRO A 96 14.14 -20.53 -6.79
C PRO A 96 15.05 -21.75 -6.53
N THR A 97 15.54 -21.90 -5.30
CA THR A 97 16.51 -22.94 -4.93
C THR A 97 16.10 -23.80 -3.72
N GLU A 98 15.09 -23.40 -2.96
CA GLU A 98 14.72 -24.05 -1.69
C GLU A 98 13.30 -24.62 -1.79
N ALA A 99 13.21 -25.93 -2.05
CA ALA A 99 11.94 -26.59 -2.40
C ALA A 99 10.81 -26.43 -1.37
N ASN A 100 11.15 -26.21 -0.10
CA ASN A 100 10.20 -26.10 1.01
C ASN A 100 9.90 -24.65 1.40
N ARG A 101 10.35 -23.66 0.62
CA ARG A 101 10.09 -22.24 0.87
C ARG A 101 9.33 -21.63 -0.30
N PHE A 102 8.55 -20.62 0.05
CA PHE A 102 7.89 -19.73 -0.89
C PHE A 102 8.42 -18.32 -0.68
N MET A 103 8.23 -17.49 -1.69
CA MET A 103 8.50 -16.07 -1.68
C MET A 103 7.24 -15.34 -2.12
N THR A 104 7.21 -14.03 -1.87
CA THR A 104 6.07 -13.20 -2.27
C THR A 104 6.52 -11.99 -3.08
N GLY A 105 5.57 -11.36 -3.77
CA GLY A 105 5.78 -10.03 -4.32
C GLY A 105 5.73 -8.96 -3.23
N GLY A 106 6.32 -7.81 -3.50
CA GLY A 106 6.15 -6.63 -2.68
C GLY A 106 6.69 -5.40 -3.38
N VAL A 107 6.04 -4.27 -3.14
CA VAL A 107 6.41 -2.99 -3.73
C VAL A 107 6.44 -1.90 -2.67
N ALA A 108 7.28 -0.90 -2.90
CA ALA A 108 7.33 0.34 -2.15
C ALA A 108 7.08 1.52 -3.10
N HIS A 109 6.35 2.53 -2.63
CA HIS A 109 6.30 3.78 -3.36
C HIS A 109 7.67 4.47 -3.26
N ARG A 110 8.16 5.06 -4.36
CA ARG A 110 9.49 5.69 -4.43
C ARG A 110 9.54 7.05 -3.75
N LYS A 111 8.42 7.76 -3.69
CA LYS A 111 8.31 9.02 -2.94
C LYS A 111 7.94 8.72 -1.49
N ASN A 112 8.73 9.25 -0.57
CA ASN A 112 8.46 9.25 0.86
C ASN A 112 7.50 10.38 1.23
N TYR A 113 6.56 10.08 2.14
CA TYR A 113 5.59 11.03 2.64
C TYR A 113 5.66 11.08 4.16
N LEU A 114 5.98 12.26 4.72
CA LEU A 114 5.97 12.45 6.18
C LEU A 114 4.54 12.58 6.72
N TYR A 115 3.67 13.25 5.97
CA TYR A 115 2.27 13.45 6.31
C TYR A 115 1.39 13.13 5.12
N GLY A 116 0.17 12.68 5.42
CA GLY A 116 -0.90 12.57 4.44
C GLY A 116 -1.96 11.54 4.76
N LYS A 117 -2.88 11.40 3.82
CA LYS A 117 -4.00 10.49 3.78
C LYS A 117 -3.73 9.52 2.66
N PHE A 118 -3.72 8.24 3.02
CA PHE A 118 -3.46 7.13 2.12
C PHE A 118 -4.71 6.26 2.12
N GLU A 119 -5.18 5.91 0.92
CA GLU A 119 -6.33 5.03 0.74
C GLU A 119 -5.92 3.89 -0.19
N PHE A 120 -6.22 2.66 0.24
CA PHE A 120 -5.91 1.45 -0.51
C PHE A 120 -7.17 0.59 -0.61
N LYS A 121 -7.42 0.02 -1.79
CA LYS A 121 -8.43 -1.01 -1.98
C LYS A 121 -7.75 -2.35 -2.17
N VAL A 122 -7.73 -3.14 -1.11
CA VAL A 122 -6.96 -4.38 -1.04
C VAL A 122 -7.87 -5.57 -0.78
N ARG A 123 -7.54 -6.70 -1.39
CA ARG A 123 -8.14 -8.00 -1.11
C ARG A 123 -7.02 -8.97 -0.87
N MET A 124 -7.17 -9.79 0.17
CA MET A 124 -6.36 -10.97 0.34
C MET A 124 -7.08 -12.17 -0.24
N ASP A 125 -6.42 -12.89 -1.15
CA ASP A 125 -6.95 -14.13 -1.68
C ASP A 125 -6.93 -15.23 -0.61
N ASN A 126 -7.85 -16.19 -0.74
CA ASN A 126 -7.99 -17.27 0.22
C ASN A 126 -6.69 -18.11 0.27
N ASP A 127 -6.10 -18.23 1.46
CA ASP A 127 -4.96 -19.10 1.73
C ASP A 127 -5.40 -20.31 2.57
N PRO A 128 -5.62 -21.48 1.95
CA PRO A 128 -6.08 -22.68 2.66
C PRO A 128 -5.10 -23.20 3.71
N LYS A 129 -3.83 -22.78 3.65
CA LYS A 129 -2.78 -23.24 4.57
C LYS A 129 -2.48 -22.22 5.67
N SER A 130 -3.10 -21.04 5.63
CA SER A 130 -2.87 -19.95 6.59
C SER A 130 -1.38 -19.63 6.77
N GLY A 131 -0.59 -19.76 5.70
CA GLY A 131 0.86 -19.55 5.71
C GLY A 131 1.27 -18.15 5.29
N THR A 132 0.32 -17.32 4.84
CA THR A 132 0.58 -15.99 4.31
C THR A 132 -0.31 -14.93 4.96
N GLY A 133 0.17 -13.69 4.91
CA GLY A 133 -0.52 -12.48 5.35
C GLY A 133 -0.31 -11.37 4.33
N GLY A 134 -1.37 -10.66 3.96
CA GLY A 134 -1.30 -9.45 3.14
C GLY A 134 -1.14 -8.24 4.04
N VAL A 135 -0.18 -7.38 3.74
CA VAL A 135 0.07 -6.14 4.51
C VAL A 135 0.11 -4.94 3.58
N CYS A 136 -0.49 -3.84 4.04
CA CYS A 136 -0.32 -2.51 3.46
C CYS A 136 0.03 -1.58 4.62
N LEU A 137 1.22 -0.98 4.54
CA LEU A 137 1.81 -0.26 5.65
C LEU A 137 2.52 0.97 5.10
N THR A 138 2.46 2.05 5.88
CA THR A 138 3.39 3.16 5.76
C THR A 138 4.56 2.83 6.67
N TRP A 139 5.77 2.81 6.11
CA TRP A 139 6.99 2.62 6.89
C TRP A 139 7.92 3.78 6.60
N PRO A 140 8.54 4.39 7.63
CA PRO A 140 9.55 5.41 7.39
C PRO A 140 10.73 4.79 6.63
N GLU A 141 11.36 5.59 5.78
CA GLU A 141 12.69 5.26 5.30
C GLU A 141 13.60 5.08 6.52
N SER A 142 14.24 3.92 6.66
CA SER A 142 15.18 3.70 7.74
C SER A 142 16.33 4.70 7.57
N GLU A 143 16.67 5.44 8.63
CA GLU A 143 17.89 6.23 8.64
C GLU A 143 19.07 5.30 8.37
N THR A 144 19.75 5.50 7.25
CA THR A 144 20.97 4.80 6.86
C THR A 144 22.18 5.67 7.15
#